data_AF-A0A2E9T210-F1
#
_entry.id   AF-A0A2E9T210-F1
#
_cell.length_a   1.000
_cell.length_b   1.000
_cell.length_c   1.000
_cell.angle_alpha   90.00
_cell.angle_beta   90.00
_cell.angle_gamma   90.00
#
_symmetry.space_group_name_H-M   'P 1'
#
loop_
_entity.id
_entity.type
_entity.pdbx_description
1 polymer ?
#
loop_
_entity_poly.entity_id
_entity_poly.type
_entity_poly.pdbx_seq_one_letter_code
_entity_poly.pdbx_strand_id
1 'polypeptide(L)'
;MPNKINNFLLVDIDNEFSRAFAEHYFAKAESSTLVVAGANSRQMVKLMFDELIKDYCYCDFSNEISVSELASYLHEHHTIQGVLINLTDYQLADDAQKFIYNSLHKIRYLVQQDEQGFSFTPCPDAAHINHLSCQSEIAETTAHVLSAKDDLK
;
A
#
# COMPACT_ATOMS: atom_id res chain seq x y z
N MET A 1 -14.95 11.16 -0.82
CA MET A 1 -14.00 11.73 0.15
C MET A 1 -13.03 12.61 -0.63
N PRO A 2 -12.90 13.93 -0.38
CA PRO A 2 -11.88 14.69 -1.11
C PRO A 2 -10.84 15.45 -0.29
N ASN A 3 -10.86 15.52 1.05
CA ASN A 3 -10.02 16.55 1.71
C ASN A 3 -8.78 16.09 2.47
N LYS A 4 -8.57 14.81 2.79
CA LYS A 4 -7.30 14.36 3.39
C LYS A 4 -6.98 12.91 3.04
N ILE A 5 -6.06 12.72 2.10
CA ILE A 5 -5.27 11.48 2.01
C ILE A 5 -4.37 11.48 3.24
N ASN A 6 -4.64 10.60 4.20
CA ASN A 6 -3.92 10.53 5.47
C ASN A 6 -3.43 9.12 5.74
N ASN A 7 -2.11 8.91 5.74
CA ASN A 7 -1.48 7.60 5.97
C ASN A 7 -2.03 6.50 5.05
N PHE A 8 -2.12 6.77 3.76
CA PHE A 8 -2.43 5.76 2.75
C PHE A 8 -1.14 5.17 2.17
N LEU A 9 -1.23 3.90 1.77
CA LEU A 9 -0.23 3.26 0.91
C LEU A 9 -0.63 3.45 -0.55
N LEU A 10 0.25 4.01 -1.37
CA LEU A 10 0.11 4.06 -2.82
C LEU A 10 0.96 2.96 -3.46
N VAL A 11 0.32 2.14 -4.30
CA VAL A 11 0.97 1.11 -5.10
C VAL A 11 1.58 1.75 -6.35
N ASP A 12 2.91 1.80 -6.41
CA ASP A 12 3.70 2.38 -7.50
C ASP A 12 4.08 1.33 -8.53
N ILE A 13 3.25 1.22 -9.56
CA ILE A 13 3.50 0.42 -10.77
C ILE A 13 3.83 1.37 -11.92
N ASP A 14 2.98 2.39 -12.10
CA ASP A 14 3.22 3.52 -12.99
C ASP A 14 3.85 4.71 -12.24
N ASN A 15 5.12 4.93 -12.53
CA ASN A 15 5.92 6.00 -11.93
C ASN A 15 5.40 7.40 -12.22
N GLU A 16 4.82 7.63 -13.41
CA GLU A 16 4.29 8.92 -13.82
C GLU A 16 3.01 9.22 -13.05
N PHE A 17 2.14 8.21 -12.93
CA PHE A 17 0.93 8.30 -12.13
C PHE A 17 1.23 8.62 -10.66
N SER A 18 2.13 7.88 -10.03
CA SER A 18 2.45 8.08 -8.61
C SER A 18 3.01 9.46 -8.33
N ARG A 19 3.85 9.97 -9.24
CA ARG A 19 4.38 11.33 -9.13
C ARG A 19 3.28 12.37 -9.29
N ALA A 20 2.45 12.26 -10.33
CA ALA A 20 1.34 13.18 -10.55
C ALA A 20 0.36 13.21 -9.35
N PHE A 21 0.08 12.04 -8.77
CA PHE A 21 -0.75 11.91 -7.59
C PHE A 21 -0.13 12.64 -6.39
N ALA A 22 1.14 12.36 -6.10
CA ALA A 22 1.83 12.96 -4.96
C ALA A 22 1.96 14.48 -5.12
N GLU A 23 2.27 14.98 -6.32
CA GLU A 23 2.31 16.42 -6.62
C GLU A 23 0.95 17.09 -6.42
N HIS A 24 -0.15 16.48 -6.89
CA HIS A 24 -1.49 17.06 -6.77
C HIS A 24 -1.92 17.27 -5.31
N TYR A 25 -1.61 16.32 -4.42
CA TYR A 25 -2.05 16.37 -3.02
C TYR A 25 -1.04 16.98 -2.06
N PHE A 26 0.26 16.89 -2.35
CA PHE A 26 1.31 17.20 -1.38
C PHE A 26 2.31 18.27 -1.81
N ALA A 27 2.29 18.77 -3.05
CA ALA A 27 3.24 19.83 -3.49
C ALA A 27 3.13 21.15 -2.70
N LYS A 28 2.00 21.39 -2.01
CA LYS A 28 1.78 22.55 -1.14
C LYS A 28 1.48 22.16 0.31
N ALA A 29 1.60 20.87 0.64
CA ALA A 29 1.37 20.40 2.00
C ALA A 29 2.61 20.70 2.86
N GLU A 30 2.41 21.04 4.13
CA GLU A 30 3.53 21.20 5.08
C GLU A 30 4.22 19.87 5.39
N SER A 31 3.49 18.76 5.28
CA SER A 31 4.04 17.41 5.39
C SER A 31 3.19 16.42 4.62
N SER A 32 3.84 15.53 3.88
CA SER A 32 3.16 14.38 3.29
C SER A 32 2.94 13.30 4.34
N THR A 33 1.82 12.60 4.20
CA THR A 33 1.51 11.39 4.98
C THR A 33 1.43 10.15 4.08
N LEU A 34 1.71 10.32 2.79
CA LEU A 34 1.63 9.25 1.80
C LEU A 34 2.84 8.33 1.95
N VAL A 35 2.58 7.02 2.03
CA VAL A 35 3.63 5.99 1.90
C VAL A 35 3.52 5.40 0.51
N VAL A 36 4.63 5.23 -0.19
CA VAL A 36 4.65 4.64 -1.54
C VAL A 36 5.40 3.33 -1.52
N ALA A 37 4.88 2.30 -2.16
CA ALA A 37 5.59 1.05 -2.35
C ALA A 37 5.62 0.63 -3.81
N GLY A 38 6.77 0.17 -4.29
CA GLY A 38 6.99 -0.23 -5.67
C GLY A 38 8.39 -0.75 -5.94
N ALA A 39 8.66 -1.17 -7.17
CA ALA A 39 9.94 -1.77 -7.53
C ALA A 39 11.01 -0.72 -7.93
N ASN A 40 10.61 0.52 -8.25
CA ASN A 40 11.51 1.57 -8.72
C ASN A 40 11.99 2.48 -7.59
N SER A 41 12.93 1.99 -6.78
CA SER A 41 13.48 2.73 -5.64
C SER A 41 14.03 4.11 -6.01
N ARG A 42 14.62 4.27 -7.21
CA ARG A 42 15.17 5.57 -7.66
C ARG A 42 14.09 6.62 -7.80
N GLN A 43 12.91 6.28 -8.32
CA GLN A 43 11.79 7.20 -8.44
C GLN A 43 11.21 7.53 -7.06
N MET A 44 11.03 6.54 -6.19
CA MET A 44 10.46 6.78 -4.86
C MET A 44 11.37 7.63 -3.98
N VAL A 45 12.69 7.41 -4.04
CA VAL A 45 13.67 8.29 -3.37
C VAL A 45 13.55 9.73 -3.86
N LYS A 46 13.30 9.94 -5.16
CA LYS A 46 13.09 11.28 -5.70
C LYS A 46 11.81 11.91 -5.14
N LEU A 47 10.72 11.15 -5.04
CA LEU A 47 9.48 11.63 -4.42
C LEU A 47 9.69 12.04 -2.95
N MET A 48 10.49 11.26 -2.21
CA MET A 48 10.81 11.56 -0.81
C MET A 48 11.70 12.80 -0.69
N PHE A 49 12.69 12.95 -1.57
CA PHE A 49 13.55 14.13 -1.62
C PHE A 49 12.76 15.40 -1.98
N ASP A 50 11.78 15.27 -2.88
CA ASP A 50 10.85 16.35 -3.24
C ASP A 50 9.79 16.61 -2.13
N GLU A 51 9.90 15.94 -0.97
CA GLU A 51 8.99 16.01 0.19
C GLU A 51 7.52 15.64 -0.11
N LEU A 52 7.28 14.96 -1.24
CA LEU A 52 5.94 14.59 -1.71
C LEU A 52 5.37 13.36 -0.99
N ILE A 53 6.24 12.55 -0.37
CA ILE A 53 5.88 11.32 0.33
C ILE A 53 6.56 11.30 1.71
N LYS A 54 5.90 10.66 2.68
CA LYS A 54 6.41 10.48 4.04
C LYS A 54 7.52 9.44 4.09
N ASP A 55 7.32 8.34 3.38
CA ASP A 55 8.21 7.18 3.38
C ASP A 55 8.02 6.38 2.09
N TYR A 56 9.01 5.55 1.76
CA TYR A 56 8.91 4.61 0.65
C TYR A 56 9.36 3.20 1.04
N CYS A 57 8.80 2.21 0.37
CA CYS A 57 9.15 0.80 0.58
C CYS A 57 9.41 0.13 -0.76
N TYR A 58 10.53 -0.58 -0.86
CA TYR A 58 10.71 -1.47 -2.00
C TYR A 58 9.69 -2.62 -1.92
N CYS A 59 8.98 -2.86 -3.01
CA CYS A 59 8.09 -4.01 -3.13
C CYS A 59 7.97 -4.44 -4.60
N ASP A 60 8.24 -5.71 -4.88
CA ASP A 60 7.83 -6.36 -6.13
C ASP A 60 6.45 -7.00 -5.92
N PHE A 61 5.40 -6.37 -6.44
CA PHE A 61 4.03 -6.88 -6.36
C PHE A 61 3.75 -8.13 -7.20
N SER A 62 4.79 -8.67 -7.87
CA SER A 62 4.75 -9.99 -8.52
C SER A 62 5.28 -11.09 -7.60
N ASN A 63 5.83 -10.74 -6.44
CA ASN A 63 6.51 -11.64 -5.52
C ASN A 63 5.87 -11.58 -4.13
N GLU A 64 5.18 -12.65 -3.75
CA GLU A 64 4.49 -12.78 -2.46
C GLU A 64 5.41 -12.57 -1.25
N ILE A 65 6.68 -12.99 -1.32
CA ILE A 65 7.66 -12.78 -0.25
C ILE A 65 7.91 -11.29 -0.06
N SER A 66 8.11 -10.56 -1.16
CA SER A 66 8.34 -9.11 -1.11
C SER A 66 7.12 -8.37 -0.53
N VAL A 67 5.91 -8.82 -0.85
CA VAL A 67 4.67 -8.26 -0.30
C VAL A 67 4.52 -8.59 1.18
N SER A 68 4.88 -9.79 1.62
CA SER A 68 4.85 -10.16 3.04
C SER A 68 5.85 -9.34 3.88
N GLU A 69 7.03 -9.04 3.34
CA GLU A 69 8.01 -8.15 3.97
C GLU A 69 7.47 -6.72 4.06
N LEU A 70 6.85 -6.22 2.97
CA LEU A 70 6.17 -4.93 2.97
C LEU A 70 5.08 -4.88 4.05
N ALA A 71 4.23 -5.90 4.15
CA ALA A 71 3.16 -5.95 5.14
C ALA A 71 3.70 -5.89 6.58
N SER A 72 4.78 -6.63 6.85
CA SER A 72 5.46 -6.65 8.15
C SER A 72 6.05 -5.28 8.49
N TYR A 73 6.78 -4.68 7.55
CA TYR A 73 7.35 -3.33 7.72
C TYR A 73 6.27 -2.28 7.98
N LEU A 74 5.20 -2.29 7.19
CA LEU A 74 4.10 -1.34 7.34
C LEU A 74 3.38 -1.53 8.68
N HIS A 75 3.25 -2.75 9.17
CA HIS A 75 2.66 -3.03 10.48
C HIS A 75 3.52 -2.49 11.64
N GLU A 76 4.84 -2.64 11.55
CA GLU A 76 5.77 -2.21 12.60
C GLU A 76 5.99 -0.69 12.63
N HIS A 77 5.99 -0.03 11.47
CA HIS A 77 6.43 1.36 11.35
C HIS A 77 5.32 2.35 10.98
N HIS A 78 4.18 1.87 10.47
CA HIS A 78 3.11 2.72 9.99
C HIS A 78 1.73 2.26 10.47
N THR A 79 0.75 3.15 10.40
CA THR A 79 -0.66 2.80 10.62
C THR A 79 -1.41 3.19 9.37
N ILE A 80 -1.40 2.27 8.39
CA ILE A 80 -2.00 2.50 7.07
C ILE A 80 -3.52 2.48 7.18
N GLN A 81 -4.17 3.54 6.69
CA GLN A 81 -5.64 3.67 6.70
C GLN A 81 -6.32 3.03 5.50
N GLY A 82 -5.57 2.82 4.43
CA GLY A 82 -6.05 2.23 3.20
C GLY A 82 -4.99 2.17 2.13
N VAL A 83 -5.32 1.47 1.04
CA VAL A 83 -4.44 1.32 -0.12
C VAL A 83 -5.06 2.01 -1.33
N LEU A 84 -4.23 2.72 -2.08
CA LEU A 84 -4.56 3.39 -3.33
C LEU A 84 -3.89 2.62 -4.46
N ILE A 85 -4.69 2.25 -5.46
CA ILE A 85 -4.23 1.49 -6.62
C ILE A 85 -4.70 2.24 -7.85
N ASN A 86 -3.82 2.46 -8.83
CA ASN A 86 -4.24 3.01 -10.12
C ASN A 86 -5.28 2.08 -10.77
N LEU A 87 -6.40 2.65 -11.20
CA LEU A 87 -7.49 1.90 -11.83
C LEU A 87 -7.01 1.12 -13.06
N THR A 88 -6.18 1.75 -13.90
CA THR A 88 -5.66 1.12 -15.13
C THR A 88 -4.82 -0.10 -14.80
N ASP A 89 -3.90 0.03 -13.83
CA ASP A 89 -3.04 -1.08 -13.41
C ASP A 89 -3.86 -2.22 -12.80
N TYR A 90 -4.89 -1.90 -12.01
CA TYR A 90 -5.79 -2.91 -11.46
C TYR A 90 -6.59 -3.66 -12.54
N GLN A 91 -7.03 -2.97 -13.58
CA GLN A 91 -7.79 -3.58 -14.68
C GLN A 91 -6.92 -4.51 -15.54
N LEU A 92 -5.66 -4.11 -15.78
CA LEU A 92 -4.69 -4.88 -16.56
C LEU A 92 -4.06 -6.04 -15.79
N ALA A 93 -4.15 -6.03 -14.46
CA ALA A 93 -3.61 -7.08 -13.61
C ALA A 93 -4.25 -8.46 -13.84
N ASP A 94 -3.41 -9.49 -13.81
CA ASP A 94 -3.86 -10.88 -13.80
C ASP A 94 -4.44 -11.30 -12.45
N ASP A 95 -4.95 -12.53 -12.36
CA ASP A 95 -5.59 -13.02 -11.14
C ASP A 95 -4.62 -13.10 -9.95
N ALA A 96 -3.34 -13.36 -10.18
CA ALA A 96 -2.33 -13.44 -9.13
C ALA A 96 -2.02 -12.05 -8.56
N GLN A 97 -1.83 -11.05 -9.43
CA GLN A 97 -1.63 -9.66 -9.04
C GLN A 97 -2.87 -9.09 -8.35
N LYS A 98 -4.07 -9.37 -8.86
CA LYS A 98 -5.32 -8.97 -8.20
C LYS A 98 -5.47 -9.62 -6.83
N PHE A 99 -5.10 -10.88 -6.68
CA PHE A 99 -5.07 -11.53 -5.37
C PHE A 99 -4.17 -10.78 -4.39
N ILE A 100 -2.97 -10.39 -4.82
CA ILE A 100 -2.04 -9.58 -4.02
C ILE A 100 -2.69 -8.24 -3.64
N TYR A 101 -3.19 -7.46 -4.60
CA TYR A 101 -3.82 -6.16 -4.34
C TYR A 101 -5.03 -6.26 -3.40
N ASN A 102 -5.85 -7.30 -3.57
CA ASN A 102 -7.00 -7.57 -2.73
C ASN A 102 -6.62 -8.13 -1.35
N SER A 103 -5.35 -8.47 -1.14
CA SER A 103 -4.83 -8.89 0.15
C SER A 103 -4.19 -7.77 0.96
N LEU A 104 -3.77 -6.66 0.33
CA LEU A 104 -3.00 -5.61 1.00
C LEU A 104 -3.76 -4.94 2.16
N HIS A 105 -5.04 -4.60 1.98
CA HIS A 105 -5.83 -3.91 2.99
C HIS A 105 -7.34 -4.06 2.76
N LYS A 106 -8.19 -3.92 3.78
CA LYS A 106 -9.65 -4.03 3.67
C LYS A 106 -10.28 -2.80 3.01
N ILE A 107 -9.76 -1.61 3.34
CA ILE A 107 -10.09 -0.35 2.70
C ILE A 107 -9.14 -0.18 1.51
N ARG A 108 -9.69 -0.19 0.30
CA ARG A 108 -8.95 -0.01 -0.95
C ARG A 108 -9.74 0.90 -1.88
N TYR A 109 -9.02 1.80 -2.54
CA TYR A 109 -9.58 2.65 -3.59
C TYR A 109 -8.82 2.45 -4.89
N LEU A 110 -9.58 2.29 -5.96
CA LEU A 110 -9.11 2.44 -7.32
C LEU A 110 -9.12 3.93 -7.65
N VAL A 111 -7.95 4.44 -8.03
CA VAL A 111 -7.71 5.85 -8.29
C VAL A 111 -7.53 6.04 -9.78
N GLN A 112 -8.27 6.99 -10.34
CA GLN A 112 -8.14 7.36 -11.74
C GLN A 112 -7.82 8.84 -11.85
N GLN A 113 -6.86 9.18 -12.72
CA GLN A 113 -6.57 10.55 -13.08
C GLN A 113 -7.48 11.01 -14.22
N ASP A 114 -8.06 12.20 -14.11
CA ASP A 114 -8.81 12.88 -15.16
C ASP A 114 -8.28 14.32 -15.36
N GLU A 115 -8.89 15.09 -16.26
CA GLU A 115 -8.48 16.47 -16.55
C GLU A 115 -8.64 17.42 -15.35
N GLN A 116 -9.45 17.07 -14.34
CA GLN A 116 -9.77 17.89 -13.18
C GLN A 116 -9.04 17.46 -11.91
N GLY A 117 -8.39 16.28 -11.90
CA GLY A 117 -7.61 15.78 -10.79
C GLY A 117 -7.69 14.26 -10.67
N PHE A 118 -8.00 13.79 -9.46
CA PHE A 118 -8.08 12.36 -9.15
C PHE A 118 -9.45 11.99 -8.58
N SER A 119 -10.00 10.90 -9.10
CA SER A 119 -11.24 10.29 -8.61
C SER A 119 -10.95 8.97 -7.90
N PHE A 120 -11.78 8.62 -6.92
CA PHE A 120 -11.61 7.45 -6.05
C PHE A 120 -12.87 6.60 -6.08
N THR A 121 -12.72 5.35 -6.47
CA THR A 121 -13.80 4.36 -6.44
C THR A 121 -13.40 3.23 -5.49
N PRO A 122 -14.26 2.82 -4.54
CA PRO A 122 -13.98 1.63 -3.73
C PRO A 122 -13.66 0.42 -4.62
N CYS A 123 -12.66 -0.36 -4.24
CA CYS A 123 -12.35 -1.60 -4.96
C CYS A 123 -13.58 -2.53 -4.92
N PRO A 124 -14.09 -3.01 -6.08
CA PRO A 124 -15.32 -3.79 -6.14
C PRO A 124 -15.14 -5.22 -5.61
N ASP A 125 -13.90 -5.72 -5.63
CA ASP A 125 -13.58 -7.09 -5.26
C ASP A 125 -13.43 -7.24 -3.73
N ALA A 126 -13.79 -8.42 -3.24
CA ALA A 126 -13.74 -8.73 -1.82
C ALA A 126 -12.31 -8.70 -1.27
N ALA A 127 -12.15 -8.35 0.01
CA ALA A 127 -10.85 -8.37 0.66
C ALA A 127 -10.43 -9.78 1.08
N HIS A 128 -9.14 -10.07 0.93
CA HIS A 128 -8.50 -11.30 1.37
C HIS A 128 -7.56 -10.99 2.53
N ILE A 129 -8.07 -11.08 3.76
CA ILE A 129 -7.27 -10.80 4.95
C ILE A 129 -6.34 -12.00 5.21
N ASN A 130 -5.02 -11.81 5.05
CA ASN A 130 -3.99 -12.85 5.18
C ASN A 130 -2.62 -12.23 5.51
N HIS A 131 -1.55 -13.02 5.52
CA HIS A 131 -0.19 -12.56 5.85
C HIS A 131 0.36 -11.42 4.97
N LEU A 132 -0.30 -11.06 3.86
CA LEU A 132 0.03 -9.94 2.98
C LEU A 132 -0.68 -8.64 3.38
N SER A 133 -1.61 -8.67 4.34
CA SER A 133 -2.33 -7.46 4.73
C SER A 133 -1.50 -6.60 5.68
N CYS A 134 -1.46 -5.29 5.44
CA CYS A 134 -0.78 -4.32 6.29
C CYS A 134 -1.61 -3.88 7.53
N GLN A 135 -2.63 -4.67 7.91
CA GLN A 135 -3.54 -4.38 9.03
C GLN A 135 -3.18 -5.23 10.24
N SER A 136 -3.21 -4.60 11.42
CA SER A 136 -2.72 -5.16 12.68
C SER A 136 -3.44 -6.40 13.23
N GLU A 137 -4.56 -6.85 12.64
CA GLU A 137 -5.37 -7.95 13.20
C GLU A 137 -4.89 -9.36 12.81
N ILE A 138 -3.79 -9.49 12.06
CA ILE A 138 -3.32 -10.80 11.55
C ILE A 138 -2.24 -11.42 12.45
N ALA A 139 -1.73 -10.66 13.41
CA ALA A 139 -0.63 -11.05 14.27
C ALA A 139 -1.05 -11.79 15.57
N GLU A 140 -2.04 -12.70 15.52
CA GLU A 140 -2.31 -13.60 16.67
C GLU A 140 -1.98 -15.09 16.45
N THR A 141 -1.67 -15.55 15.23
CA THR A 141 -1.67 -17.00 14.97
C THR A 141 -0.29 -17.69 14.90
N THR A 142 0.81 -17.04 15.26
CA THR A 142 2.13 -17.73 15.30
C THR A 142 2.88 -17.63 16.63
N ALA A 143 2.60 -16.64 17.47
CA ALA A 143 3.22 -16.55 18.80
C ALA A 143 2.67 -17.60 19.78
N HIS A 144 1.42 -18.06 19.60
CA HIS A 144 0.76 -18.95 20.56
C HIS A 144 1.10 -20.45 20.38
N VAL A 145 1.83 -20.82 19.31
CA VAL A 145 2.20 -22.23 19.05
C VAL A 145 3.57 -22.59 19.64
N LEU A 146 4.39 -21.61 20.02
CA LEU A 146 5.72 -21.84 20.61
C LEU A 146 5.73 -21.87 22.14
N SER A 147 4.70 -21.35 22.83
CA SER A 147 4.66 -21.41 24.31
C SER A 147 4.10 -22.73 24.88
N ALA A 148 3.51 -23.60 24.05
CA ALA A 148 2.90 -24.84 24.50
C ALA A 148 3.85 -26.06 24.55
N LYS A 149 5.14 -25.88 24.25
CA LYS A 149 6.14 -26.98 24.27
C LYS A 149 7.05 -27.02 25.49
N ASP A 150 6.98 -26.03 26.38
CA ASP A 150 7.80 -26.00 27.61
C ASP A 150 7.07 -26.53 28.86
N ASP A 151 5.83 -27.01 28.73
CA ASP A 151 5.01 -27.56 29.83
C ASP A 151 4.72 -29.07 29.70
N LEU A 152 5.64 -29.85 29.12
CA LEU A 152 5.69 -31.30 29.39
C LEU A 152 6.96 -31.64 30.17
N LYS A 153 6.71 -31.89 31.47
CA LYS A 153 7.59 -32.53 32.47
C LYS A 153 8.33 -33.76 31.96
#